data_AF-A0AA39TJS0-F1
#
_entry.id   AF-A0AA39TJS0-F1
#
_cell.length_a   1.000
_cell.length_b   1.000
_cell.length_c   1.000
_cell.angle_alpha   90.00
_cell.angle_beta   90.00
_cell.angle_gamma   90.00
#
_symmetry.space_group_name_H-M   'P 1'
#
loop_
_entity.id
_entity.type
_entity.pdbx_description
1 polymer ?
#
loop_
_entity_poly.entity_id
_entity_poly.type
_entity_poly.pdbx_seq_one_letter_code
_entity_poly.pdbx_strand_id
1 'polypeptide(L)'
;MTFTGFEGVSPQFVGMAQRQEYQKRLYESTDRLHHKASGGDRSADTRYYGDGDGQQPREVAREMIPALEASGNTSSSPWVLHGAYKEFAEGGEENGFQHLVNGLIREDRVFHMEKEALWISAYNRLRTLERARHDPWLAAGPDCLKRGAPSRLAEKGWGVVRPDIDLTIRFWVLRGKIEGTFDGNVVSQSEYYVRCLEVVEWGRELWKDVPASMRGDVFDEFFIRGLRNLYLQSILQYHDLDRQGTKLAGKLAAEAIILLKSLETDPAPGDNADPGFKLSFYDYSFFYSDLAKGGSSAGEYYLQAAEAYPVDDEHRYYYLNSALQHLYHRTGVTARRALDILARFRESVKESKKIWNQHPARMRPDTDQSIGIMMQNGNELRAAVSFGGCPLDTKMAK
;
A
#
# COMPACT_ATOMS: atom_id res chain seq x y z
N MET A 1 2.47 6.62 44.65
CA MET A 1 2.35 5.43 43.77
C MET A 1 2.96 5.80 42.44
N THR A 2 4.22 5.46 42.28
CA THR A 2 5.06 5.68 41.09
C THR A 2 4.87 4.51 40.14
N PHE A 3 4.42 4.79 38.91
CA PHE A 3 4.40 3.81 37.82
C PHE A 3 5.76 3.86 37.11
N THR A 4 6.51 2.78 37.24
CA THR A 4 7.77 2.51 36.54
C THR A 4 7.56 1.37 35.54
N GLY A 5 8.06 1.54 34.31
CA GLY A 5 8.53 0.45 33.45
C GLY A 5 7.58 -0.03 32.34
N PHE A 6 7.66 0.60 31.17
CA PHE A 6 7.47 -0.10 29.90
C PHE A 6 8.87 -0.28 29.29
N GLU A 7 9.47 -1.44 29.53
CA GLU A 7 10.67 -1.89 28.82
C GLU A 7 10.30 -2.24 27.37
N GLY A 8 11.17 -1.82 26.46
CA GLY A 8 11.00 -1.95 25.02
C GLY A 8 10.78 -3.39 24.56
N VAL A 9 9.72 -3.58 23.77
CA VAL A 9 9.53 -4.79 22.98
C VAL A 9 10.48 -4.71 21.78
N SER A 10 11.68 -5.26 21.94
CA SER A 10 12.55 -5.60 20.81
C SER A 10 11.87 -6.69 19.96
N PRO A 11 11.90 -6.63 18.62
CA PRO A 11 11.43 -7.72 17.78
C PRO A 11 12.19 -8.99 18.13
N GLN A 12 11.46 -10.00 18.62
CA GLN A 12 12.06 -11.27 19.02
C GLN A 12 12.63 -11.98 17.80
N PHE A 13 13.88 -12.45 17.96
CA PHE A 13 14.69 -13.17 17.00
C PHE A 13 13.92 -14.27 16.27
N VAL A 14 13.87 -14.14 14.95
CA VAL A 14 13.62 -15.24 14.01
C VAL A 14 14.72 -16.28 14.21
N GLY A 15 14.36 -17.52 14.55
CA GLY A 15 15.34 -18.59 14.79
C GLY A 15 16.26 -18.82 13.60
N MET A 16 17.53 -19.18 13.86
CA MET A 16 18.56 -19.34 12.81
C MET A 16 18.12 -20.22 11.62
N ALA A 17 17.35 -21.29 11.88
CA ALA A 17 16.81 -22.15 10.82
C ALA A 17 15.80 -21.42 9.91
N GLN A 18 14.91 -20.61 10.50
CA GLN A 18 13.98 -19.78 9.75
C GLN A 18 14.73 -18.69 8.97
N ARG A 19 15.84 -18.17 9.50
CA ARG A 19 16.72 -17.20 8.83
C ARG A 19 17.49 -17.79 7.64
N GLN A 20 17.90 -19.06 7.71
CA GLN A 20 18.60 -19.75 6.61
C GLN A 20 17.65 -20.12 5.48
N GLU A 21 16.52 -20.75 5.80
CA GLU A 21 15.45 -21.04 4.83
C GLU A 21 14.97 -19.75 4.14
N TYR A 22 14.94 -18.67 4.90
CA TYR A 22 14.66 -17.34 4.43
C TYR A 22 15.71 -16.77 3.45
N GLN A 23 17.00 -16.84 3.77
CA GLN A 23 18.06 -16.40 2.86
C GLN A 23 18.07 -17.23 1.58
N LYS A 24 17.78 -18.52 1.70
CA LYS A 24 17.61 -19.44 0.58
C LYS A 24 16.47 -18.99 -0.34
N ARG A 25 15.28 -18.68 0.19
CA ARG A 25 14.14 -18.21 -0.63
C ARG A 25 14.43 -16.91 -1.37
N LEU A 26 15.17 -15.98 -0.76
CA LEU A 26 15.59 -14.75 -1.43
C LEU A 26 16.63 -14.99 -2.52
N TYR A 27 17.56 -15.91 -2.28
CA TYR A 27 18.52 -16.34 -3.30
C TYR A 27 17.80 -16.98 -4.49
N GLU A 28 16.87 -17.90 -4.23
CA GLU A 28 16.03 -18.55 -5.25
C GLU A 28 15.20 -17.53 -6.03
N SER A 29 14.61 -16.54 -5.36
CA SER A 29 13.86 -15.46 -6.03
C SER A 29 14.77 -14.58 -6.90
N THR A 30 16.00 -14.31 -6.44
CA THR A 30 17.01 -13.59 -7.22
C THR A 30 17.40 -14.36 -8.48
N ASP A 31 17.63 -15.66 -8.34
CA ASP A 31 17.99 -16.55 -9.45
C ASP A 31 16.85 -16.69 -10.47
N ARG A 32 15.60 -16.86 -10.00
CA ARG A 32 14.40 -16.88 -10.86
C ARG A 32 14.29 -15.63 -11.72
N LEU A 33 14.48 -14.44 -11.14
CA LEU A 33 14.40 -13.19 -11.90
C LEU A 33 15.54 -13.03 -12.90
N HIS A 34 16.74 -13.55 -12.59
CA HIS A 34 17.82 -13.65 -13.58
C HIS A 34 17.46 -14.59 -14.74
N HIS A 35 16.89 -15.76 -14.44
CA HIS A 35 16.45 -16.72 -15.45
C HIS A 35 15.32 -16.17 -16.35
N LYS A 36 14.35 -15.44 -15.78
CA LYS A 36 13.30 -14.76 -16.53
C LYS A 36 13.85 -13.64 -17.41
N ALA A 37 14.81 -12.87 -16.92
CA ALA A 37 15.48 -11.83 -17.72
C ALA A 37 16.21 -12.42 -18.94
N SER A 38 16.69 -13.66 -18.85
CA SER A 38 17.27 -14.41 -19.99
C SER A 38 16.24 -15.03 -20.95
N GLY A 39 14.94 -14.76 -20.76
CA GLY A 39 13.87 -15.16 -21.69
C GLY A 39 13.28 -16.56 -21.44
N GLY A 40 13.50 -17.13 -20.25
CA GLY A 40 13.21 -18.54 -19.96
C GLY A 40 11.74 -18.94 -19.72
N ASP A 41 10.82 -18.00 -19.48
CA ASP A 41 9.40 -18.33 -19.30
C ASP A 41 8.52 -17.08 -19.54
N ARG A 42 7.43 -17.22 -20.30
CA ARG A 42 6.47 -16.15 -20.64
C ARG A 42 5.08 -16.38 -20.05
N SER A 43 4.93 -17.35 -19.15
CA SER A 43 3.63 -17.78 -18.65
C SER A 43 3.22 -17.04 -17.37
N ALA A 44 2.77 -15.79 -17.48
CA ALA A 44 1.83 -15.22 -16.51
C ALA A 44 0.92 -14.21 -17.21
N ASP A 45 -0.39 -14.45 -17.10
CA ASP A 45 -1.50 -13.69 -17.67
C ASP A 45 -1.66 -12.33 -16.98
N THR A 46 -0.61 -11.51 -16.99
CA THR A 46 -0.70 -10.10 -16.58
C THR A 46 -1.25 -9.33 -17.77
N ARG A 47 -2.54 -8.97 -17.74
CA ARG A 47 -3.09 -8.06 -18.74
C ARG A 47 -2.42 -6.70 -18.59
N TYR A 48 -1.60 -6.36 -19.57
CA TYR A 48 -1.02 -5.05 -19.75
C TYR A 48 -2.04 -4.13 -20.43
N TYR A 49 -1.91 -2.81 -20.24
CA TYR A 49 -2.62 -1.87 -21.09
C TYR A 49 -2.08 -2.03 -22.52
N GLY A 50 -2.92 -2.52 -23.43
CA GLY A 50 -2.66 -2.51 -24.85
C GLY A 50 -2.94 -1.15 -25.46
N ASP A 51 -2.32 -0.89 -26.61
CA ASP A 51 -2.71 0.22 -27.47
C ASP A 51 -4.20 0.07 -27.82
N GLY A 52 -5.03 1.03 -27.39
CA GLY A 52 -6.47 1.04 -27.63
C GLY A 52 -7.36 0.76 -26.40
N ASP A 53 -6.80 0.50 -25.23
CA ASP A 53 -7.56 0.22 -23.99
C ASP A 53 -8.23 1.46 -23.35
N GLY A 54 -8.13 2.61 -24.01
CA GLY A 54 -8.68 3.92 -23.60
C GLY A 54 -7.78 4.70 -22.64
N GLN A 55 -8.35 5.73 -22.01
CA GLN A 55 -7.63 6.58 -21.04
C GLN A 55 -7.31 5.84 -19.74
N GLN A 56 -6.04 5.82 -19.38
CA GLN A 56 -5.62 5.25 -18.10
C GLN A 56 -6.12 6.12 -16.93
N PRO A 57 -6.34 5.55 -15.72
CA PRO A 57 -6.80 6.31 -14.56
C PRO A 57 -6.01 7.58 -14.26
N ARG A 58 -4.69 7.55 -14.48
CA ARG A 58 -3.80 8.72 -14.33
C ARG A 58 -4.09 9.85 -15.34
N GLU A 59 -4.50 9.51 -16.55
CA GLU A 59 -4.83 10.46 -17.61
C GLU A 59 -6.17 11.13 -17.30
N VAL A 60 -7.16 10.33 -16.92
CA VAL A 60 -8.47 10.81 -16.44
C VAL A 60 -8.27 11.71 -15.21
N ALA A 61 -7.45 11.27 -14.25
CA ALA A 61 -7.15 12.04 -13.05
C ALA A 61 -6.58 13.43 -13.38
N ARG A 62 -5.58 13.48 -14.27
CA ARG A 62 -4.99 14.74 -14.75
C ARG A 62 -6.04 15.68 -15.36
N GLU A 63 -6.98 15.14 -16.13
CA GLU A 63 -8.06 15.92 -16.75
C GLU A 63 -9.08 16.44 -15.72
N MET A 64 -9.25 15.75 -14.60
CA MET A 64 -10.16 16.16 -13.52
C MET A 64 -9.61 17.26 -12.60
N ILE A 65 -8.28 17.41 -12.48
CA ILE A 65 -7.65 18.35 -11.52
C ILE A 65 -8.21 19.78 -11.63
N PRO A 66 -8.31 20.42 -12.81
CA PRO A 66 -8.77 21.81 -12.89
C PRO A 66 -10.21 22.01 -12.35
N ALA A 67 -11.09 21.01 -12.55
CA ALA A 67 -12.46 21.06 -12.04
C ALA A 67 -12.52 20.85 -10.52
N LEU A 68 -11.63 20.02 -9.98
CA LEU A 68 -11.48 19.82 -8.53
C LEU A 68 -10.94 21.08 -7.85
N GLU A 69 -9.96 21.73 -8.45
CA GLU A 69 -9.44 23.04 -8.01
C GLU A 69 -10.55 24.09 -7.99
N ALA A 70 -11.29 24.23 -9.09
CA ALA A 70 -12.36 25.22 -9.21
C ALA A 70 -13.51 25.00 -8.22
N SER A 71 -13.77 23.75 -7.84
CA SER A 71 -14.82 23.40 -6.87
C SER A 71 -14.33 23.39 -5.41
N GLY A 72 -13.01 23.49 -5.19
CA GLY A 72 -12.40 23.33 -3.86
C GLY A 72 -12.54 21.91 -3.30
N ASN A 73 -12.80 20.90 -4.14
CA ASN A 73 -12.95 19.53 -3.69
C ASN A 73 -11.59 18.87 -3.46
N THR A 74 -11.17 18.76 -2.21
CA THR A 74 -9.92 18.13 -1.79
C THR A 74 -10.04 16.62 -1.51
N SER A 75 -11.26 16.06 -1.52
CA SER A 75 -11.53 14.66 -1.20
C SER A 75 -11.86 13.85 -2.46
N SER A 76 -10.87 13.65 -3.32
CA SER A 76 -11.02 12.98 -4.63
C SER A 76 -9.75 12.20 -4.98
N SER A 77 -9.89 10.95 -5.40
CA SER A 77 -8.76 10.07 -5.77
C SER A 77 -7.87 10.56 -6.94
N PRO A 78 -8.32 11.41 -7.89
CA PRO A 78 -7.47 12.08 -8.85
C PRO A 78 -6.29 12.85 -8.26
N TRP A 79 -6.44 13.43 -7.06
CA TRP A 79 -5.32 14.12 -6.40
C TRP A 79 -4.16 13.18 -6.09
N VAL A 80 -4.49 11.98 -5.63
CA VAL A 80 -3.52 10.93 -5.31
C VAL A 80 -2.87 10.41 -6.59
N LEU A 81 -3.69 10.05 -7.58
CA LEU A 81 -3.24 9.53 -8.89
C LEU A 81 -2.35 10.54 -9.63
N HIS A 82 -2.78 11.79 -9.70
CA HIS A 82 -2.05 12.83 -10.40
C HIS A 82 -0.73 13.14 -9.72
N GLY A 83 -0.73 13.28 -8.39
CA GLY A 83 0.49 13.55 -7.62
C GLY A 83 1.52 12.43 -7.75
N ALA A 84 1.10 11.17 -7.61
CA ALA A 84 2.00 10.02 -7.79
C ALA A 84 2.50 9.89 -9.23
N TYR A 85 1.67 10.19 -10.23
CA TYR A 85 2.10 10.18 -11.62
C TYR A 85 3.05 11.33 -11.95
N LYS A 86 2.82 12.52 -11.38
CA LYS A 86 3.73 13.65 -11.53
C LYS A 86 5.12 13.29 -11.00
N GLU A 87 5.19 12.70 -9.80
CA GLU A 87 6.45 12.18 -9.26
C GLU A 87 7.04 11.12 -10.20
N PHE A 88 6.26 10.14 -10.66
CA PHE A 88 6.74 9.14 -11.61
C PHE A 88 7.31 9.74 -12.91
N ALA A 89 6.61 10.71 -13.51
CA ALA A 89 6.92 11.29 -14.82
C ALA A 89 8.07 12.30 -14.77
N GLU A 90 8.22 13.03 -13.65
CA GLU A 90 9.37 13.89 -13.37
C GLU A 90 10.68 13.08 -13.19
N GLY A 91 10.57 11.75 -13.12
CA GLY A 91 11.71 10.84 -13.02
C GLY A 91 12.64 10.76 -14.24
N GLY A 92 12.52 11.65 -15.23
CA GLY A 92 13.36 11.69 -16.42
C GLY A 92 14.74 12.36 -16.25
N GLU A 93 15.01 12.97 -15.10
CA GLU A 93 16.22 13.77 -14.82
C GLU A 93 17.11 13.17 -13.71
N GLU A 94 18.13 13.92 -13.25
CA GLU A 94 18.94 13.60 -12.07
C GLU A 94 18.00 13.36 -10.87
N ASN A 95 18.15 12.22 -10.17
CA ASN A 95 17.22 11.69 -9.15
C ASN A 95 15.95 10.98 -9.68
N GLY A 96 15.92 10.60 -10.96
CA GLY A 96 14.76 9.91 -11.54
C GLY A 96 14.27 8.68 -10.79
N PHE A 97 15.20 7.93 -10.18
CA PHE A 97 14.88 6.78 -9.35
C PHE A 97 14.17 7.15 -8.03
N GLN A 98 14.55 8.27 -7.42
CA GLN A 98 13.93 8.75 -6.18
C GLN A 98 12.45 9.04 -6.42
N HIS A 99 12.19 9.78 -7.48
CA HIS A 99 10.86 10.17 -7.95
C HIS A 99 9.98 8.96 -8.33
N LEU A 100 10.56 7.98 -9.03
CA LEU A 100 9.92 6.70 -9.33
C LEU A 100 9.39 6.01 -8.06
N VAL A 101 10.24 5.89 -7.05
CA VAL A 101 9.90 5.18 -5.81
C VAL A 101 8.98 6.01 -4.93
N ASN A 102 9.10 7.34 -4.92
CA ASN A 102 8.15 8.21 -4.22
C ASN A 102 6.74 8.05 -4.80
N GLY A 103 6.60 8.07 -6.13
CA GLY A 103 5.31 7.85 -6.79
C GLY A 103 4.72 6.47 -6.45
N LEU A 104 5.56 5.42 -6.44
CA LEU A 104 5.15 4.07 -6.02
C LEU A 104 4.67 4.01 -4.57
N ILE A 105 5.37 4.68 -3.65
CA ILE A 105 5.01 4.72 -2.22
C ILE A 105 3.72 5.53 -2.00
N ARG A 106 3.54 6.59 -2.79
CA ARG A 106 2.38 7.48 -2.72
C ARG A 106 1.10 6.83 -3.24
N GLU A 107 1.19 6.14 -4.37
CA GLU A 107 0.07 5.41 -4.98
C GLU A 107 0.59 4.30 -5.89
N ASP A 108 0.57 3.07 -5.39
CA ASP A 108 1.12 1.93 -6.10
C ASP A 108 0.26 1.50 -7.31
N ARG A 109 -1.01 1.95 -7.38
CA ARG A 109 -1.92 1.68 -8.50
C ARG A 109 -1.60 2.52 -9.75
N VAL A 110 -0.93 3.66 -9.61
CA VAL A 110 -0.42 4.43 -10.77
C VAL A 110 0.71 3.66 -11.48
N PHE A 111 1.36 2.76 -10.75
CA PHE A 111 2.48 2.01 -11.25
C PHE A 111 2.03 0.90 -12.21
N HIS A 112 2.02 1.26 -13.49
CA HIS A 112 1.80 0.30 -14.57
C HIS A 112 3.13 -0.19 -15.13
N MET A 113 3.32 -1.51 -15.11
CA MET A 113 4.48 -2.12 -15.72
C MET A 113 4.07 -2.78 -17.04
N GLU A 114 4.45 -2.24 -18.21
CA GLU A 114 3.99 -2.74 -19.52
C GLU A 114 4.54 -4.11 -19.92
N LYS A 115 5.78 -4.45 -19.51
CA LYS A 115 6.40 -5.77 -19.77
C LYS A 115 7.38 -6.11 -18.67
N GLU A 116 7.19 -7.25 -18.01
CA GLU A 116 8.08 -7.77 -16.96
C GLU A 116 9.56 -7.70 -17.35
N ALA A 117 9.92 -8.23 -18.54
CA ALA A 117 11.30 -8.25 -19.01
C ALA A 117 11.94 -6.86 -19.17
N LEU A 118 11.16 -5.86 -19.61
CA LEU A 118 11.66 -4.49 -19.75
C LEU A 118 11.96 -3.87 -18.39
N TRP A 119 11.12 -4.14 -17.40
CA TRP A 119 11.31 -3.64 -16.05
C TRP A 119 12.48 -4.30 -15.33
N ILE A 120 12.64 -5.61 -15.45
CA ILE A 120 13.81 -6.30 -14.87
C ILE A 120 15.10 -5.76 -15.51
N SER A 121 15.09 -5.53 -16.83
CA SER A 121 16.22 -4.91 -17.54
C SER A 121 16.49 -3.48 -17.06
N ALA A 122 15.46 -2.64 -16.97
CA ALA A 122 15.57 -1.26 -16.49
C ALA A 122 16.07 -1.21 -15.03
N TYR A 123 15.53 -2.05 -14.15
CA TYR A 123 15.98 -2.21 -12.77
C TYR A 123 17.46 -2.57 -12.69
N ASN A 124 17.91 -3.57 -13.47
CA ASN A 124 19.30 -3.99 -13.49
C ASN A 124 20.24 -2.94 -14.08
N ARG A 125 19.78 -2.20 -15.09
CA ARG A 125 20.53 -1.09 -15.69
C ARG A 125 20.68 0.05 -14.69
N LEU A 126 19.60 0.45 -14.04
CA LEU A 126 19.60 1.50 -13.02
C LEU A 126 20.50 1.12 -11.85
N ARG A 127 20.38 -0.13 -11.37
CA ARG A 127 21.29 -0.70 -10.36
C ARG A 127 22.77 -0.57 -10.76
N THR A 128 23.08 -0.79 -12.03
CA THR A 128 24.47 -0.71 -12.53
C THR A 128 24.95 0.73 -12.61
N LEU A 129 24.10 1.65 -13.08
CA LEU A 129 24.41 3.08 -13.18
C LEU A 129 24.63 3.71 -11.80
N GLU A 130 23.74 3.42 -10.84
CA GLU A 130 23.86 3.94 -9.48
C GLU A 130 25.10 3.38 -8.78
N ARG A 131 25.41 2.09 -8.94
CA ARG A 131 26.62 1.48 -8.38
C ARG A 131 27.93 1.99 -8.97
N ALA A 132 27.90 2.67 -10.12
CA ALA A 132 29.08 3.32 -10.67
C ALA A 132 29.44 4.61 -9.91
N ARG A 133 28.47 5.19 -9.18
CA ARG A 133 28.61 6.47 -8.46
C ARG A 133 28.55 6.31 -6.94
N HIS A 134 27.82 5.29 -6.50
CA HIS A 134 27.47 5.01 -5.11
C HIS A 134 27.83 3.58 -4.73
N ASP A 135 27.94 3.29 -3.43
CA ASP A 135 28.19 1.94 -2.91
C ASP A 135 27.03 1.44 -2.02
N PRO A 136 25.80 1.33 -2.55
CA PRO A 136 24.63 0.92 -1.78
C PRO A 136 24.69 -0.56 -1.37
N TRP A 137 24.06 -0.90 -0.24
CA TRP A 137 24.04 -2.25 0.35
C TRP A 137 23.01 -3.19 -0.30
N LEU A 138 22.93 -3.20 -1.63
CA LEU A 138 21.83 -3.83 -2.38
C LEU A 138 21.71 -5.35 -2.18
N ALA A 139 22.86 -6.03 -2.10
CA ALA A 139 22.92 -7.47 -1.86
C ALA A 139 22.99 -7.83 -0.36
N ALA A 140 23.09 -6.83 0.51
CA ALA A 140 23.21 -7.05 1.94
C ALA A 140 21.83 -7.09 2.61
N GLY A 141 21.78 -7.53 3.86
CA GLY A 141 20.59 -7.38 4.71
C GLY A 141 20.70 -6.13 5.59
N PRO A 142 19.61 -5.78 6.31
CA PRO A 142 19.57 -4.67 7.27
C PRO A 142 20.78 -4.62 8.20
N ASP A 143 21.17 -5.75 8.80
CA ASP A 143 22.34 -5.87 9.69
C ASP A 143 23.65 -5.33 9.10
N CYS A 144 23.91 -5.58 7.81
CA CYS A 144 25.14 -5.12 7.17
C CYS A 144 25.13 -3.61 6.98
N LEU A 145 23.99 -3.05 6.58
CA LEU A 145 23.80 -1.61 6.50
C LEU A 145 23.93 -0.97 7.89
N LYS A 146 23.26 -1.50 8.91
CA LYS A 146 23.29 -1.00 10.29
C LYS A 146 24.69 -0.96 10.89
N ARG A 147 25.53 -1.94 10.57
CA ARG A 147 26.95 -1.96 10.98
C ARG A 147 27.82 -1.04 10.13
N GLY A 148 27.58 -1.00 8.82
CA GLY A 148 28.45 -0.30 7.86
C GLY A 148 28.22 1.21 7.81
N ALA A 149 26.97 1.64 7.91
CA ALA A 149 26.58 3.03 7.72
C ALA A 149 27.21 3.99 8.75
N PRO A 150 27.21 3.71 10.07
CA PRO A 150 27.85 4.60 11.05
C PRO A 150 29.36 4.77 10.82
N SER A 151 30.05 3.67 10.52
CA SER A 151 31.50 3.68 10.23
C SER A 151 31.80 4.48 8.97
N ARG A 152 31.04 4.24 7.89
CA ARG A 152 31.17 5.00 6.65
C ARG A 152 30.85 6.48 6.85
N LEU A 153 29.90 6.78 7.73
CA LEU A 153 29.50 8.16 8.04
C LEU A 153 30.62 8.91 8.76
N ALA A 154 31.28 8.27 9.72
CA ALA A 154 32.42 8.83 10.42
C ALA A 154 33.62 9.08 9.48
N GLU A 155 33.82 8.23 8.47
CA GLU A 155 34.94 8.33 7.54
C GLU A 155 34.67 9.33 6.39
N LYS A 156 33.48 9.28 5.79
CA LYS A 156 33.18 9.95 4.51
C LYS A 156 32.12 11.05 4.61
N GLY A 157 31.42 11.15 5.73
CA GLY A 157 30.37 12.13 5.95
C GLY A 157 29.06 11.87 5.19
N TRP A 158 28.08 12.73 5.45
CA TRP A 158 26.71 12.58 4.95
C TRP A 158 26.58 12.65 3.43
N GLY A 159 27.43 13.43 2.75
CA GLY A 159 27.40 13.58 1.29
C GLY A 159 27.60 12.25 0.54
N VAL A 160 28.28 11.29 1.16
CA VAL A 160 28.47 9.94 0.60
C VAL A 160 27.47 8.94 1.18
N VAL A 161 27.26 8.96 2.50
CA VAL A 161 26.44 7.93 3.16
C VAL A 161 24.95 8.10 2.90
N ARG A 162 24.44 9.33 2.83
CA ARG A 162 23.01 9.57 2.61
C ARG A 162 22.53 8.96 1.28
N PRO A 163 23.16 9.23 0.12
CA PRO A 163 22.77 8.58 -1.13
C PRO A 163 22.85 7.05 -1.09
N ASP A 164 23.89 6.47 -0.48
CA ASP A 164 24.04 5.00 -0.41
C ASP A 164 22.90 4.34 0.37
N ILE A 165 22.48 4.95 1.49
CA ILE A 165 21.34 4.50 2.29
C ILE A 165 20.03 4.65 1.51
N ASP A 166 19.80 5.84 0.96
CA ASP A 166 18.59 6.19 0.20
C ASP A 166 18.36 5.19 -0.95
N LEU A 167 19.39 4.99 -1.78
CA LEU A 167 19.37 4.03 -2.87
C LEU A 167 19.10 2.62 -2.35
N THR A 168 19.72 2.20 -1.25
CA THR A 168 19.51 0.85 -0.71
C THR A 168 18.05 0.60 -0.38
N ILE A 169 17.42 1.51 0.37
CA ILE A 169 16.02 1.40 0.78
C ILE A 169 15.13 1.41 -0.46
N ARG A 170 15.33 2.35 -1.38
CA ARG A 170 14.50 2.48 -2.59
C ARG A 170 14.60 1.28 -3.53
N PHE A 171 15.79 0.70 -3.68
CA PHE A 171 15.96 -0.55 -4.42
C PHE A 171 15.24 -1.71 -3.76
N TRP A 172 15.25 -1.82 -2.43
CA TRP A 172 14.46 -2.84 -1.72
C TRP A 172 12.96 -2.61 -1.87
N VAL A 173 12.45 -1.38 -1.78
CA VAL A 173 11.03 -1.07 -2.01
C VAL A 173 10.60 -1.52 -3.41
N LEU A 174 11.34 -1.11 -4.44
CA LEU A 174 11.03 -1.48 -5.81
C LEU A 174 11.15 -2.99 -6.03
N ARG A 175 12.16 -3.63 -5.44
CA ARG A 175 12.31 -5.08 -5.50
C ARG A 175 11.13 -5.80 -4.87
N GLY A 176 10.65 -5.35 -3.70
CA GLY A 176 9.45 -5.89 -3.07
C GLY A 176 8.23 -5.82 -4.00
N LYS A 177 8.01 -4.68 -4.65
CA LYS A 177 6.91 -4.51 -5.61
C LYS A 177 7.03 -5.46 -6.81
N ILE A 178 8.24 -5.64 -7.36
CA ILE A 178 8.51 -6.58 -8.47
C ILE A 178 8.15 -8.01 -8.06
N GLU A 179 8.60 -8.47 -6.89
CA GLU A 179 8.31 -9.83 -6.39
C GLU A 179 6.80 -10.07 -6.22
N GLY A 180 6.09 -9.10 -5.63
CA GLY A 180 4.64 -9.22 -5.42
C GLY A 180 3.86 -9.20 -6.74
N THR A 181 4.23 -8.31 -7.66
CA THR A 181 3.45 -8.07 -8.89
C THR A 181 3.70 -9.12 -9.96
N PHE A 182 4.96 -9.50 -10.20
CA PHE A 182 5.30 -10.40 -11.31
C PHE A 182 5.44 -11.87 -10.91
N ASP A 183 5.94 -12.14 -9.70
CA ASP A 183 6.12 -13.51 -9.23
C ASP A 183 4.94 -14.01 -8.39
N GLY A 184 3.96 -13.13 -8.09
CA GLY A 184 2.90 -13.40 -7.12
C GLY A 184 3.47 -13.72 -5.73
N ASN A 185 4.73 -13.36 -5.48
CA ASN A 185 5.49 -13.76 -4.31
C ASN A 185 5.30 -12.74 -3.20
N VAL A 186 4.09 -12.71 -2.66
CA VAL A 186 3.69 -11.79 -1.59
C VAL A 186 4.56 -11.96 -0.33
N VAL A 187 5.09 -13.16 -0.10
CA VAL A 187 6.04 -13.41 1.01
C VAL A 187 7.32 -12.60 0.83
N SER A 188 7.98 -12.70 -0.34
CA SER A 188 9.18 -11.89 -0.62
C SER A 188 8.86 -10.40 -0.65
N GLN A 189 7.73 -9.99 -1.20
CA GLN A 189 7.30 -8.59 -1.17
C GLN A 189 7.25 -8.06 0.25
N SER A 190 6.50 -8.75 1.12
CA SER A 190 6.33 -8.35 2.53
C SER A 190 7.68 -8.25 3.24
N GLU A 191 8.60 -9.14 2.91
CA GLU A 191 9.91 -9.15 3.49
C GLU A 191 10.77 -7.94 3.11
N TYR A 192 10.80 -7.58 1.82
CA TYR A 192 11.56 -6.42 1.39
C TYR A 192 11.05 -5.15 2.08
N TYR A 193 9.74 -5.04 2.30
CA TYR A 193 9.17 -3.94 3.07
C TYR A 193 9.57 -3.98 4.54
N VAL A 194 9.58 -5.15 5.20
CA VAL A 194 10.10 -5.31 6.58
C VAL A 194 11.54 -4.85 6.68
N ARG A 195 12.41 -5.24 5.74
CA ARG A 195 13.82 -4.79 5.73
C ARG A 195 13.96 -3.29 5.66
N CYS A 196 13.13 -2.65 4.83
CA CYS A 196 13.10 -1.20 4.72
C CYS A 196 12.67 -0.58 6.05
N LEU A 197 11.55 -1.05 6.63
CA LEU A 197 11.03 -0.57 7.92
C LEU A 197 12.07 -0.69 9.03
N GLU A 198 12.74 -1.84 9.09
CA GLU A 198 13.78 -2.12 10.09
C GLU A 198 14.96 -1.15 10.02
N VAL A 199 15.32 -0.69 8.82
CA VAL A 199 16.40 0.28 8.60
C VAL A 199 15.93 1.71 8.83
N VAL A 200 14.76 2.11 8.33
CA VAL A 200 14.28 3.49 8.48
C VAL A 200 13.94 3.82 9.94
N GLU A 201 13.37 2.86 10.69
CA GLU A 201 13.09 3.06 12.12
C GLU A 201 14.39 3.13 12.93
N TRP A 202 15.34 2.23 12.65
CA TRP A 202 16.66 2.26 13.29
C TRP A 202 17.40 3.58 13.01
N GLY A 203 17.45 4.00 11.75
CA GLY A 203 18.15 5.21 11.34
C GLY A 203 17.47 6.46 11.90
N ARG A 204 16.14 6.48 11.97
CA ARG A 204 15.38 7.56 12.59
C ARG A 204 15.72 7.72 14.07
N GLU A 205 15.84 6.63 14.83
CA GLU A 205 16.23 6.71 16.25
C GLU A 205 17.70 7.10 16.40
N LEU A 206 18.59 6.47 15.63
CA LEU A 206 20.03 6.72 15.70
C LEU A 206 20.40 8.16 15.33
N TRP A 207 19.69 8.75 14.37
CA TRP A 207 19.96 10.08 13.83
C TRP A 207 18.82 11.08 14.10
N LYS A 208 18.10 10.91 15.21
CA LYS A 208 16.96 11.79 15.58
C LYS A 208 17.33 13.26 15.75
N ASP A 209 18.58 13.54 16.15
CA ASP A 209 19.09 14.90 16.35
C ASP A 209 19.73 15.49 15.07
N VAL A 210 19.71 14.74 13.96
CA VAL A 210 20.26 15.18 12.67
C VAL A 210 19.13 15.81 11.84
N PRO A 211 19.28 17.05 11.35
CA PRO A 211 18.31 17.68 10.46
C PRO A 211 17.94 16.81 9.25
N ALA A 212 16.65 16.79 8.90
CA ALA A 212 16.09 16.03 7.77
C ALA A 212 16.86 16.28 6.45
N SER A 213 17.24 17.53 6.19
CA SER A 213 18.03 17.92 5.00
C SER A 213 19.38 17.20 4.89
N MET A 214 19.97 16.79 6.02
CA MET A 214 21.23 16.04 6.06
C MET A 214 21.04 14.53 6.09
N ARG A 215 20.09 14.02 6.89
CA ARG A 215 19.88 12.56 7.01
C ARG A 215 19.09 11.94 5.84
N GLY A 216 18.29 12.74 5.13
CA GLY A 216 17.47 12.30 4.00
C GLY A 216 16.00 12.05 4.37
N ASP A 217 15.15 12.14 3.35
CA ASP A 217 13.68 12.03 3.43
C ASP A 217 13.21 10.61 3.75
N VAL A 218 14.03 9.59 3.45
CA VAL A 218 13.73 8.18 3.79
C VAL A 218 13.54 7.93 5.29
N PHE A 219 13.99 8.85 6.14
CA PHE A 219 13.79 8.80 7.60
C PHE A 219 12.69 9.74 8.11
N ASP A 220 12.01 10.46 7.21
CA ASP A 220 10.87 11.31 7.55
C ASP A 220 9.61 10.47 7.70
N GLU A 221 8.68 10.96 8.52
CA GLU A 221 7.50 10.19 8.92
C GLU A 221 6.62 9.82 7.73
N PHE A 222 6.41 10.72 6.76
CA PHE A 222 5.59 10.44 5.58
C PHE A 222 6.14 9.26 4.75
N PHE A 223 7.47 9.16 4.60
CA PHE A 223 8.10 8.06 3.87
C PHE A 223 7.89 6.74 4.61
N ILE A 224 8.09 6.75 5.93
CA ILE A 224 7.87 5.58 6.79
C ILE A 224 6.40 5.14 6.76
N ARG A 225 5.45 6.08 6.80
CA ARG A 225 4.01 5.78 6.68
C ARG A 225 3.68 5.13 5.35
N GLY A 226 4.15 5.70 4.24
CA GLY A 226 3.91 5.14 2.91
C GLY A 226 4.48 3.73 2.78
N LEU A 227 5.70 3.51 3.29
CA LEU A 227 6.31 2.18 3.33
C LEU A 227 5.51 1.19 4.19
N ARG A 228 5.00 1.64 5.34
CA ARG A 228 4.16 0.82 6.21
C ARG A 228 2.81 0.51 5.57
N ASN A 229 2.22 1.44 4.81
CA ASN A 229 1.03 1.19 4.01
C ASN A 229 1.29 0.07 2.98
N LEU A 230 2.39 0.13 2.22
CA LEU A 230 2.79 -0.93 1.29
C LEU A 230 2.96 -2.29 2.01
N TYR A 231 3.56 -2.28 3.21
CA TYR A 231 3.70 -3.50 4.01
C TYR A 231 2.35 -4.07 4.44
N LEU A 232 1.47 -3.25 4.98
CA LEU A 232 0.13 -3.64 5.41
C LEU A 232 -0.71 -4.18 4.23
N GLN A 233 -0.60 -3.56 3.05
CA GLN A 233 -1.21 -4.07 1.82
C GLN A 233 -0.69 -5.47 1.47
N SER A 234 0.62 -5.70 1.52
CA SER A 234 1.21 -7.02 1.26
C SER A 234 0.72 -8.08 2.25
N ILE A 235 0.55 -7.70 3.53
CA ILE A 235 0.01 -8.60 4.55
C ILE A 235 -1.46 -8.96 4.25
N LEU A 236 -2.28 -7.99 3.84
CA LEU A 236 -3.68 -8.24 3.49
C LEU A 236 -3.79 -9.18 2.28
N GLN A 237 -2.98 -8.96 1.24
CA GLN A 237 -2.92 -9.84 0.08
C GLN A 237 -2.51 -11.27 0.48
N TYR A 238 -1.58 -11.41 1.42
CA TYR A 238 -1.17 -12.72 1.94
C TYR A 238 -2.27 -13.37 2.80
N HIS A 239 -3.02 -12.58 3.58
CA HIS A 239 -4.11 -13.09 4.42
C HIS A 239 -5.25 -13.69 3.60
N ASP A 240 -5.56 -13.11 2.44
CA ASP A 240 -6.57 -13.67 1.54
C ASP A 240 -6.15 -15.04 0.98
N LEU A 241 -4.84 -15.30 0.87
CA LEU A 241 -4.29 -16.60 0.46
C LEU A 241 -4.21 -17.62 1.61
N ASP A 242 -3.99 -17.16 2.86
CA ASP A 242 -3.87 -18.01 4.06
C ASP A 242 -4.85 -17.59 5.18
N ARG A 243 -6.15 -17.74 4.90
CA ARG A 243 -7.26 -17.33 5.79
C ARG A 243 -7.26 -18.01 7.18
N GLN A 244 -6.39 -18.99 7.43
CA GLN A 244 -6.30 -19.72 8.70
C GLN A 244 -5.14 -19.25 9.60
N GLY A 245 -4.27 -18.36 9.12
CA GLY A 245 -3.07 -17.92 9.84
C GLY A 245 -3.32 -16.84 10.91
N THR A 246 -3.64 -17.24 12.15
CA THR A 246 -3.81 -16.30 13.29
C THR A 246 -2.59 -15.41 13.57
N LYS A 247 -1.38 -15.89 13.23
CA LYS A 247 -0.13 -15.12 13.38
C LYS A 247 -0.09 -13.88 12.50
N LEU A 248 -0.69 -13.93 11.32
CA LEU A 248 -0.68 -12.84 10.36
C LEU A 248 -1.61 -11.71 10.80
N ALA A 249 -2.79 -12.05 11.32
CA ALA A 249 -3.71 -11.10 11.91
C ALA A 249 -3.08 -10.34 13.09
N GLY A 250 -2.33 -11.02 13.95
CA GLY A 250 -1.59 -10.37 15.05
C GLY A 250 -0.51 -9.39 14.56
N LYS A 251 0.20 -9.74 13.48
CA LYS A 251 1.18 -8.83 12.86
C LYS A 251 0.53 -7.60 12.23
N LEU A 252 -0.54 -7.81 11.45
CA LEU A 252 -1.32 -6.71 10.86
C LEU A 252 -1.78 -5.74 11.95
N ALA A 253 -2.30 -6.28 13.06
CA ALA A 253 -2.77 -5.47 14.16
C ALA A 253 -1.66 -4.65 14.83
N ALA A 254 -0.50 -5.26 15.07
CA ALA A 254 0.64 -4.57 15.66
C ALA A 254 1.12 -3.40 14.78
N GLU A 255 1.30 -3.63 13.48
CA GLU A 255 1.75 -2.60 12.53
C GLU A 255 0.77 -1.46 12.38
N ALA A 256 -0.52 -1.79 12.33
CA ALA A 256 -1.59 -0.81 12.26
C ALA A 256 -1.67 0.06 13.52
N ILE A 257 -1.39 -0.48 14.71
CA ILE A 257 -1.27 0.31 15.95
C ILE A 257 -0.06 1.25 15.89
N ILE A 258 1.06 0.82 15.31
CA ILE A 258 2.24 1.68 15.14
C ILE A 258 1.89 2.84 14.19
N LEU A 259 1.20 2.56 13.09
CA LEU A 259 0.74 3.57 12.15
C LEU A 259 -0.21 4.61 12.80
N LEU A 260 -1.13 4.16 13.66
CA LEU A 260 -1.98 5.09 14.43
C LEU A 260 -1.20 6.06 15.28
N LYS A 261 -0.29 5.52 16.09
CA LYS A 261 0.53 6.34 16.99
C LYS A 261 1.34 7.35 16.19
N SER A 262 1.74 7.00 14.97
CA SER A 262 2.44 7.95 14.12
C SER A 262 1.53 9.05 13.58
N LEU A 263 0.26 8.78 13.28
CA LEU A 263 -0.73 9.80 12.93
C LEU A 263 -1.09 10.71 14.11
N GLU A 264 -1.07 10.20 15.33
CA GLU A 264 -1.32 11.00 16.55
C GLU A 264 -0.15 11.94 16.87
N THR A 265 1.08 11.49 16.62
CA THR A 265 2.31 12.24 16.97
C THR A 265 2.80 13.19 15.87
N ASP A 266 2.40 12.94 14.62
CA ASP A 266 2.65 13.81 13.48
C ASP A 266 1.35 13.92 12.65
N PRO A 267 0.41 14.79 13.07
CA PRO A 267 -0.90 14.89 12.44
C PRO A 267 -0.80 15.44 11.01
N ALA A 268 -1.87 15.23 10.24
CA ALA A 268 -1.99 15.73 8.87
C ALA A 268 -1.67 17.24 8.79
N PRO A 269 -0.99 17.67 7.72
CA PRO A 269 -0.80 19.09 7.49
C PRO A 269 -2.16 19.77 7.30
N GLY A 270 -2.23 21.07 7.60
CA GLY A 270 -3.48 21.84 7.54
C GLY A 270 -4.08 21.93 6.12
N ASP A 271 -5.23 22.56 6.00
CA ASP A 271 -6.07 22.54 4.78
C ASP A 271 -5.40 23.13 3.51
N ASN A 272 -4.29 23.84 3.65
CA ASN A 272 -3.50 24.37 2.53
C ASN A 272 -2.50 23.37 1.95
N ALA A 273 -2.43 22.14 2.49
CA ALA A 273 -1.54 21.10 2.00
C ALA A 273 -2.01 20.52 0.66
N ASP A 274 -1.07 19.96 -0.10
CA ASP A 274 -1.37 19.17 -1.30
C ASP A 274 -2.38 18.06 -0.96
N PRO A 275 -3.60 18.09 -1.54
CA PRO A 275 -4.65 17.14 -1.17
C PRO A 275 -4.24 15.68 -1.41
N GLY A 276 -3.50 15.42 -2.48
CA GLY A 276 -3.05 14.08 -2.81
C GLY A 276 -2.03 13.55 -1.80
N PHE A 277 -1.15 14.41 -1.30
CA PHE A 277 -0.16 14.07 -0.28
C PHE A 277 -0.86 13.76 1.05
N LYS A 278 -1.83 14.60 1.44
CA LYS A 278 -2.64 14.37 2.64
C LYS A 278 -3.39 13.02 2.55
N LEU A 279 -4.07 12.79 1.43
CA LEU A 279 -4.81 11.54 1.20
C LEU A 279 -3.88 10.32 1.24
N SER A 280 -2.77 10.33 0.52
CA SER A 280 -1.82 9.21 0.43
C SER A 280 -1.18 8.81 1.76
N PHE A 281 -0.79 9.80 2.57
CA PHE A 281 0.07 9.56 3.74
C PHE A 281 -0.63 9.68 5.08
N TYR A 282 -1.84 10.25 5.13
CA TYR A 282 -2.57 10.46 6.37
C TYR A 282 -3.94 9.81 6.32
N ASP A 283 -4.78 10.18 5.36
CA ASP A 283 -6.18 9.72 5.36
C ASP A 283 -6.26 8.22 5.04
N TYR A 284 -5.54 7.74 4.02
CA TYR A 284 -5.54 6.30 3.66
C TYR A 284 -4.88 5.43 4.73
N SER A 285 -4.00 6.00 5.56
CA SER A 285 -3.33 5.28 6.65
C SER A 285 -4.25 4.96 7.82
N PHE A 286 -5.33 5.73 8.04
CA PHE A 286 -6.31 5.42 9.09
C PHE A 286 -7.03 4.08 8.88
N PHE A 287 -7.08 3.57 7.65
CA PHE A 287 -7.79 2.32 7.35
C PHE A 287 -7.29 1.11 8.17
N TYR A 288 -5.99 0.84 8.12
CA TYR A 288 -5.43 -0.40 8.69
C TYR A 288 -5.56 -0.46 10.21
N SER A 289 -5.58 0.73 10.82
CA SER A 289 -5.67 0.92 12.26
C SER A 289 -6.88 0.29 12.94
N ASP A 290 -7.99 0.26 12.22
CA ASP A 290 -9.28 -0.12 12.75
C ASP A 290 -9.49 -1.63 12.57
N LEU A 291 -8.97 -2.20 11.49
CA LEU A 291 -8.88 -3.65 11.31
C LEU A 291 -8.06 -4.35 12.41
N ALA A 292 -7.05 -3.67 12.95
CA ALA A 292 -6.17 -4.17 14.02
C ALA A 292 -6.89 -4.55 15.31
N LYS A 293 -7.98 -3.84 15.63
CA LYS A 293 -8.65 -3.94 16.94
C LYS A 293 -9.56 -5.17 17.05
N GLY A 294 -9.53 -6.07 16.05
CA GLY A 294 -9.96 -7.47 16.10
C GLY A 294 -11.09 -7.81 17.06
N GLY A 295 -12.34 -7.78 16.59
CA GLY A 295 -13.51 -8.15 17.38
C GLY A 295 -14.75 -8.41 16.53
N SER A 296 -15.90 -8.64 17.20
CA SER A 296 -17.22 -8.75 16.56
C SER A 296 -17.60 -7.52 15.70
N SER A 297 -16.82 -6.43 15.77
CA SER A 297 -16.99 -5.17 15.05
C SER A 297 -16.24 -5.06 13.72
N ALA A 298 -15.67 -6.14 13.16
CA ALA A 298 -14.94 -6.08 11.89
C ALA A 298 -15.69 -5.33 10.76
N GLY A 299 -17.02 -5.51 10.68
CA GLY A 299 -17.86 -4.79 9.73
C GLY A 299 -17.88 -3.27 9.94
N GLU A 300 -17.81 -2.79 11.18
CA GLU A 300 -17.74 -1.36 11.51
C GLU A 300 -16.40 -0.76 11.08
N TYR A 301 -15.32 -1.51 11.26
CA TYR A 301 -13.99 -1.08 10.83
C TYR A 301 -13.88 -0.97 9.32
N TYR A 302 -14.51 -1.87 8.57
CA TYR A 302 -14.64 -1.71 7.11
C TYR A 302 -15.54 -0.53 6.71
N LEU A 303 -16.53 -0.13 7.52
CA LEU A 303 -17.27 1.10 7.24
C LEU A 303 -16.39 2.32 7.45
N GLN A 304 -15.65 2.38 8.55
CA GLN A 304 -14.70 3.46 8.84
C GLN A 304 -13.62 3.55 7.75
N ALA A 305 -13.09 2.39 7.33
CA ALA A 305 -12.22 2.27 6.18
C ALA A 305 -12.78 2.96 4.95
N ALA A 306 -14.01 2.62 4.57
CA ALA A 306 -14.66 3.19 3.40
C ALA A 306 -14.79 4.72 3.49
N GLU A 307 -14.96 5.29 4.68
CA GLU A 307 -15.06 6.75 4.83
C GLU A 307 -13.73 7.47 4.72
N ALA A 308 -12.60 6.78 4.93
CA ALA A 308 -11.27 7.34 4.70
C ALA A 308 -10.95 7.53 3.20
N TYR A 309 -11.70 6.85 2.33
CA TYR A 309 -11.51 6.95 0.88
C TYR A 309 -12.54 7.91 0.24
N PRO A 310 -12.09 8.75 -0.71
CA PRO A 310 -12.98 9.48 -1.60
C PRO A 310 -14.06 8.61 -2.24
N VAL A 311 -15.21 9.21 -2.56
CA VAL A 311 -16.35 8.48 -3.15
C VAL A 311 -15.99 7.81 -4.48
N ASP A 312 -15.06 8.42 -5.20
CA ASP A 312 -14.56 8.00 -6.50
C ASP A 312 -13.36 7.04 -6.44
N ASP A 313 -12.87 6.67 -5.25
CA ASP A 313 -11.80 5.69 -5.11
C ASP A 313 -12.35 4.26 -5.16
N GLU A 314 -11.68 3.36 -5.89
CA GLU A 314 -12.11 1.97 -6.03
C GLU A 314 -12.02 1.15 -4.73
N HIS A 315 -11.16 1.54 -3.79
CA HIS A 315 -11.09 0.86 -2.49
C HIS A 315 -12.31 1.13 -1.61
N ARG A 316 -13.00 2.27 -1.80
CA ARG A 316 -14.19 2.60 -0.99
C ARG A 316 -15.30 1.56 -1.14
N TYR A 317 -15.70 1.24 -2.38
CA TYR A 317 -16.76 0.25 -2.58
C TYR A 317 -16.30 -1.15 -2.18
N TYR A 318 -15.01 -1.47 -2.32
CA TYR A 318 -14.45 -2.73 -1.83
C TYR A 318 -14.67 -2.86 -0.31
N TYR A 319 -14.37 -1.83 0.47
CA TYR A 319 -14.60 -1.86 1.92
C TYR A 319 -16.08 -1.84 2.30
N LEU A 320 -16.94 -1.13 1.56
CA LEU A 320 -18.39 -1.19 1.79
C LEU A 320 -18.94 -2.62 1.57
N ASN A 321 -18.42 -3.34 0.57
CA ASN A 321 -18.76 -4.74 0.35
C ASN A 321 -18.29 -5.63 1.51
N SER A 322 -17.03 -5.52 1.91
CA SER A 322 -16.48 -6.25 3.06
C SER A 322 -17.24 -5.96 4.35
N ALA A 323 -17.57 -4.69 4.61
CA ALA A 323 -18.38 -4.29 5.74
C ALA A 323 -19.72 -5.01 5.76
N LEU A 324 -20.43 -4.99 4.64
CA LEU A 324 -21.75 -5.60 4.53
C LEU A 324 -21.68 -7.11 4.78
N GLN A 325 -20.74 -7.81 4.13
CA GLN A 325 -20.52 -9.26 4.33
C GLN A 325 -20.27 -9.59 5.82
N HIS A 326 -19.42 -8.83 6.49
CA HIS A 326 -19.10 -9.06 7.91
C HIS A 326 -20.29 -8.75 8.84
N LEU A 327 -21.02 -7.66 8.60
CA LEU A 327 -22.19 -7.29 9.40
C LEU A 327 -23.33 -8.30 9.23
N TYR A 328 -23.52 -8.84 8.02
CA TYR A 328 -24.46 -9.92 7.75
C TYR A 328 -24.12 -11.19 8.53
N HIS A 329 -22.87 -11.65 8.44
CA HIS A 329 -22.51 -12.96 8.97
C HIS A 329 -22.27 -13.02 10.47
N ARG A 330 -21.95 -11.88 11.14
CA ARG A 330 -21.49 -11.89 12.54
C ARG A 330 -22.40 -11.16 13.53
N THR A 331 -22.83 -9.94 13.24
CA THR A 331 -23.53 -9.08 14.22
C THR A 331 -25.04 -9.01 14.01
N GLY A 332 -25.49 -9.38 12.80
CA GLY A 332 -26.82 -9.09 12.29
C GLY A 332 -26.94 -7.61 11.96
N VAL A 333 -27.36 -7.31 10.73
CA VAL A 333 -27.63 -5.96 10.24
C VAL A 333 -29.13 -5.78 10.04
N THR A 334 -29.68 -4.62 10.37
CA THR A 334 -31.08 -4.32 10.03
C THR A 334 -31.22 -4.05 8.54
N ALA A 335 -32.38 -4.33 7.96
CA ALA A 335 -32.62 -4.05 6.54
C ALA A 335 -32.38 -2.57 6.21
N ARG A 336 -32.80 -1.65 7.10
CA ARG A 336 -32.53 -0.20 6.96
C ARG A 336 -31.03 0.08 6.81
N ARG A 337 -30.21 -0.49 7.70
CA ARG A 337 -28.77 -0.24 7.71
C ARG A 337 -28.07 -0.89 6.51
N ALA A 338 -28.48 -2.10 6.13
CA ALA A 338 -27.95 -2.75 4.93
C ALA A 338 -28.26 -1.94 3.66
N LEU A 339 -29.49 -1.43 3.55
CA LEU A 339 -29.90 -0.58 2.42
C LEU A 339 -29.12 0.73 2.33
N ASP A 340 -28.79 1.35 3.47
CA ASP A 340 -27.93 2.53 3.53
C ASP A 340 -26.52 2.22 3.01
N ILE A 341 -25.89 1.15 3.50
CA ILE A 341 -24.56 0.71 3.03
C ILE A 341 -24.59 0.39 1.53
N LEU A 342 -25.64 -0.28 1.05
CA LEU A 342 -25.83 -0.60 -0.37
C LEU A 342 -26.04 0.64 -1.25
N ALA A 343 -26.68 1.69 -0.73
CA ALA A 343 -26.83 2.95 -1.45
C ALA A 343 -25.47 3.63 -1.64
N ARG A 344 -24.67 3.72 -0.57
CA ARG A 344 -23.29 4.23 -0.61
C ARG A 344 -22.39 3.38 -1.51
N PHE A 345 -22.53 2.06 -1.48
CA PHE A 345 -21.81 1.14 -2.36
C PHE A 345 -22.13 1.44 -3.83
N ARG A 346 -23.41 1.59 -4.17
CA ARG A 346 -23.84 1.89 -5.53
C ARG A 346 -23.30 3.24 -6.03
N GLU A 347 -23.33 4.25 -5.18
CA GLU A 347 -22.76 5.56 -5.48
C GLU A 347 -21.25 5.45 -5.72
N SER A 348 -20.51 4.80 -4.82
CA SER A 348 -19.06 4.65 -4.96
C SER A 348 -18.68 3.85 -6.21
N VAL A 349 -19.41 2.78 -6.56
CA VAL A 349 -19.20 2.04 -7.82
C VAL A 349 -19.41 2.96 -9.03
N LYS A 350 -20.47 3.79 -9.02
CA LYS A 350 -20.76 4.73 -10.11
C LYS A 350 -19.66 5.79 -10.25
N GLU A 351 -19.26 6.43 -9.16
CA GLU A 351 -18.28 7.52 -9.17
C GLU A 351 -16.89 7.01 -9.52
N SER A 352 -16.45 5.90 -8.92
CA SER A 352 -15.16 5.30 -9.26
C SER A 352 -15.10 4.80 -10.71
N LYS A 353 -16.22 4.44 -11.35
CA LYS A 353 -16.24 4.13 -12.81
C LYS A 353 -15.87 5.31 -13.70
N LYS A 354 -15.90 6.54 -13.20
CA LYS A 354 -15.44 7.68 -13.99
C LYS A 354 -13.93 7.65 -14.22
N ILE A 355 -13.16 7.09 -13.26
CA ILE A 355 -11.69 7.09 -13.26
C ILE A 355 -11.13 5.70 -13.54
N TRP A 356 -11.66 4.69 -12.87
CA TRP A 356 -11.04 3.36 -12.75
C TRP A 356 -11.60 2.32 -13.73
N ASN A 357 -12.49 2.70 -14.64
CA ASN A 357 -13.20 1.72 -15.51
C ASN A 357 -12.25 0.92 -16.40
N GLN A 358 -11.10 1.49 -16.74
CA GLN A 358 -10.10 0.84 -17.58
C GLN A 358 -8.93 0.28 -16.77
N HIS A 359 -8.99 0.27 -15.44
CA HIS A 359 -7.92 -0.25 -14.60
C HIS A 359 -7.86 -1.79 -14.65
N PRO A 360 -6.70 -2.43 -14.94
CA PRO A 360 -6.59 -3.89 -15.01
C PRO A 360 -7.00 -4.60 -13.72
N ALA A 361 -6.76 -3.98 -12.56
CA ALA A 361 -7.21 -4.53 -11.28
C ALA A 361 -8.75 -4.59 -11.17
N ARG A 362 -9.45 -3.73 -11.91
CA ARG A 362 -10.90 -3.69 -11.99
C ARG A 362 -11.49 -4.59 -13.06
N MET A 363 -10.71 -4.90 -14.10
CA MET A 363 -11.08 -5.88 -15.13
C MET A 363 -10.96 -7.34 -14.65
N ARG A 364 -10.78 -7.58 -13.34
CA ARG A 364 -10.79 -8.94 -12.81
C ARG A 364 -12.25 -9.44 -12.77
N PRO A 365 -12.56 -10.59 -13.41
CA PRO A 365 -13.93 -11.10 -13.49
C PRO A 365 -14.62 -11.28 -12.13
N ASP A 366 -13.85 -11.59 -11.08
CA ASP A 366 -14.32 -11.75 -9.71
C ASP A 366 -14.84 -10.43 -9.11
N THR A 367 -14.24 -9.30 -9.46
CA THR A 367 -14.64 -7.97 -8.97
C THR A 367 -15.98 -7.55 -9.57
N ASP A 368 -16.13 -7.68 -10.89
CA ASP A 368 -17.40 -7.40 -11.56
C ASP A 368 -18.50 -8.35 -11.11
N GLN A 369 -18.18 -9.63 -10.92
CA GLN A 369 -19.11 -10.61 -10.36
C GLN A 369 -19.54 -10.21 -8.94
N SER A 370 -18.61 -9.83 -8.07
CA SER A 370 -18.91 -9.40 -6.70
C SER A 370 -19.79 -8.14 -6.67
N ILE A 371 -19.51 -7.17 -7.54
CA ILE A 371 -20.34 -5.97 -7.71
C ILE A 371 -21.74 -6.35 -8.19
N GLY A 372 -21.85 -7.24 -9.18
CA GLY A 372 -23.13 -7.74 -9.70
C GLY A 372 -23.99 -8.40 -8.62
N ILE A 373 -23.40 -9.33 -7.85
CA ILE A 373 -24.05 -10.01 -6.72
C ILE A 373 -24.53 -8.99 -5.69
N MET A 374 -23.69 -8.03 -5.31
CA MET A 374 -24.06 -7.01 -4.33
C MET A 374 -25.21 -6.11 -4.80
N MET A 375 -25.22 -5.73 -6.08
CA MET A 375 -26.31 -4.95 -6.67
C MET A 375 -27.61 -5.75 -6.72
N GLN A 376 -27.55 -7.04 -7.06
CA GLN A 376 -28.69 -7.95 -7.06
C GLN A 376 -29.27 -8.09 -5.65
N ASN A 377 -28.44 -8.44 -4.67
CA ASN A 377 -28.85 -8.56 -3.26
C ASN A 377 -29.52 -7.28 -2.76
N GLY A 378 -29.00 -6.11 -3.15
CA GLY A 378 -29.61 -4.84 -2.77
C GLY A 378 -30.95 -4.55 -3.44
N ASN A 379 -31.19 -5.06 -4.65
CA ASN A 379 -32.50 -4.95 -5.31
C ASN A 379 -33.52 -5.92 -4.68
N GLU A 380 -33.09 -7.15 -4.38
CA GLU A 380 -33.92 -8.15 -3.70
C GLU A 380 -34.33 -7.68 -2.29
N LEU A 381 -33.41 -7.09 -1.53
CA LEU A 381 -33.72 -6.53 -0.21
C LEU A 381 -34.72 -5.37 -0.31
N ARG A 382 -34.57 -4.46 -1.28
CA ARG A 382 -35.55 -3.38 -1.50
C ARG A 382 -36.93 -3.94 -1.85
N ALA A 383 -36.99 -4.95 -2.72
CA ALA A 383 -38.23 -5.61 -3.08
C ALA A 383 -38.88 -6.24 -1.84
N ALA A 384 -38.14 -7.02 -1.05
CA ALA A 384 -38.64 -7.65 0.17
C ALA A 384 -39.19 -6.64 1.18
N VAL A 385 -38.50 -5.50 1.38
CA VAL A 385 -38.99 -4.41 2.23
C VAL A 385 -40.28 -3.80 1.66
N SER A 386 -40.34 -3.53 0.35
CA SER A 386 -41.51 -2.92 -0.30
C SER A 386 -42.76 -3.81 -0.27
N PHE A 387 -42.59 -5.13 -0.30
CA PHE A 387 -43.67 -6.11 -0.20
C PHE A 387 -44.02 -6.49 1.24
N GLY A 388 -43.43 -5.82 2.24
CA GLY A 388 -43.65 -6.12 3.66
C GLY A 388 -43.04 -7.46 4.13
N GLY A 389 -42.22 -8.11 3.30
CA GLY A 389 -41.54 -9.37 3.60
C GLY A 389 -40.33 -9.20 4.52
N CYS A 390 -39.82 -7.99 4.71
CA CYS A 390 -38.71 -7.70 5.63
C CYS A 390 -38.93 -6.34 6.32
N PRO A 391 -39.22 -6.31 7.63
CA PRO A 391 -39.33 -5.04 8.37
C PRO A 391 -37.98 -4.31 8.43
N LEU A 392 -37.99 -2.99 8.26
CA LEU A 392 -36.78 -2.17 8.20
C LEU A 392 -35.84 -2.32 9.40
N ASP A 393 -36.42 -2.48 10.60
CA ASP A 393 -35.69 -2.43 11.86
C ASP A 393 -35.45 -3.83 12.47
N THR A 394 -35.91 -4.88 11.79
CA THR A 394 -35.62 -6.27 12.19
C THR A 394 -34.22 -6.63 11.73
N LYS A 395 -33.41 -7.21 12.64
CA LYS A 395 -32.13 -7.80 12.27
C LYS A 395 -32.37 -8.92 11.28
N MET A 396 -31.68 -8.86 10.14
CA MET A 396 -31.74 -9.91 9.14
C MET A 396 -31.16 -11.19 9.77
N ALA A 397 -32.00 -12.23 9.85
CA ALA A 397 -31.58 -13.55 10.30
C ALA A 397 -30.67 -14.20 9.26
N LYS A 398 -29.80 -15.10 9.71
CA LYS A 398 -28.95 -15.91 8.83
C LYS A 398 -29.76 -16.83 7.92
#